data_AF-A0A2C6E0W6-F1
#
_entry.id   AF-A0A2C6E0W6-F1
#
_cell.length_a   1.000
_cell.length_b   1.000
_cell.length_c   1.000
_cell.angle_alpha   90.00
_cell.angle_beta   90.00
_cell.angle_gamma   90.00
#
_symmetry.space_group_name_H-M   'P 1'
#
loop_
_entity.id
_entity.type
_entity.pdbx_description
1 polymer ?
#
loop_
_entity_poly.entity_id
_entity_poly.type
_entity_poly.pdbx_seq_one_letter_code
_entity_poly.pdbx_strand_id
1 'polypeptide(L)'
;MGRTRFKCTGDDLRRLRMSADKTTQQMADLVGIRRQTYEEYEKGIRKFSFEYFLEWSTYCGMDVNPITDYFMDLRTKMQDVKLWRESPSPAKKRKSQKGQED
;
A
#
# COMPACT_ATOMS: atom_id res chain seq x y z
N MET A 1 -14.10 -18.89 -12.19
CA MET A 1 -14.38 -17.47 -12.47
C MET A 1 -13.06 -16.73 -12.57
N GLY A 2 -12.81 -16.05 -13.70
CA GLY A 2 -11.55 -15.33 -13.91
C GLY A 2 -11.37 -14.26 -12.83
N ARG A 3 -10.20 -14.21 -12.19
CA ARG A 3 -9.84 -13.13 -11.28
C ARG A 3 -9.84 -11.84 -12.08
N THR A 4 -10.86 -11.01 -11.91
CA THR A 4 -10.82 -9.63 -12.38
C THR A 4 -9.66 -8.96 -11.67
N ARG A 5 -8.64 -8.53 -12.43
CA ARG A 5 -7.55 -7.68 -11.92
C ARG A 5 -8.17 -6.31 -11.66
N PHE A 6 -8.90 -6.17 -10.55
CA PHE A 6 -9.52 -4.91 -10.16
C PHE A 6 -8.42 -3.85 -10.04
N LYS A 7 -8.61 -2.73 -10.74
CA LYS A 7 -7.69 -1.61 -10.77
C LYS A 7 -8.51 -0.33 -10.78
N CYS A 8 -8.31 0.51 -9.76
CA CYS A 8 -8.85 1.87 -9.78
C CYS A 8 -8.10 2.70 -10.83
N THR A 9 -8.87 3.39 -11.67
CA THR A 9 -8.37 4.28 -12.72
C THR A 9 -8.49 5.76 -12.31
N GLY A 10 -7.91 6.65 -13.11
CA GLY A 10 -8.10 8.10 -12.93
C GLY A 10 -9.56 8.53 -13.07
N ASP A 11 -10.33 7.88 -13.96
CA ASP A 11 -11.75 8.15 -14.12
C ASP A 11 -12.54 7.75 -12.86
N ASP A 12 -12.19 6.63 -12.23
CA ASP A 12 -12.82 6.20 -10.97
C ASP A 12 -12.54 7.20 -9.84
N LEU A 13 -11.31 7.72 -9.78
CA LEU A 13 -10.93 8.76 -8.82
C LEU A 13 -11.73 10.06 -9.04
N ARG A 14 -11.92 10.45 -10.31
CA ARG A 14 -12.76 11.60 -10.66
C ARG A 14 -14.22 11.38 -10.27
N ARG A 15 -14.79 10.21 -10.55
CA ARG A 15 -16.17 9.86 -10.17
C ARG A 15 -16.36 9.93 -8.67
N LEU A 16 -15.43 9.34 -7.90
CA LEU A 16 -15.42 9.38 -6.44
C LEU A 16 -15.43 10.83 -5.90
N ARG A 17 -14.55 11.68 -6.44
CA ARG A 17 -14.45 13.08 -6.01
C ARG A 17 -15.75 13.84 -6.32
N MET A 18 -16.28 13.67 -7.52
CA MET A 18 -17.47 14.38 -7.99
C MET A 18 -18.74 13.90 -7.28
N SER A 19 -18.86 12.62 -6.93
CA SER A 19 -20.01 12.12 -6.17
C SER A 19 -20.11 12.70 -4.74
N ALA A 20 -19.02 13.28 -4.24
CA ALA A 20 -18.93 13.88 -2.91
C ALA A 20 -18.75 15.41 -2.94
N ASP A 21 -18.97 16.05 -4.10
CA ASP A 21 -18.84 17.50 -4.32
C ASP A 21 -17.50 18.09 -3.84
N LYS A 22 -16.41 17.34 -4.04
CA LYS A 22 -15.06 17.77 -3.64
C LYS A 22 -14.29 18.43 -4.79
N THR A 23 -13.47 19.41 -4.43
CA THR A 23 -12.52 20.05 -5.35
C THR A 23 -11.23 19.23 -5.46
N THR A 24 -10.48 19.39 -6.54
CA THR A 24 -9.16 18.73 -6.70
C THR A 24 -8.15 19.19 -5.63
N GLN A 25 -8.30 20.42 -5.12
CA GLN A 25 -7.46 20.94 -4.04
C GLN A 25 -7.75 20.22 -2.71
N GLN A 26 -9.02 20.07 -2.32
CA GLN A 26 -9.39 19.36 -1.09
C GLN A 26 -8.86 17.92 -1.06
N MET A 27 -8.92 17.23 -2.20
CA MET A 27 -8.39 15.87 -2.30
C MET A 27 -6.87 15.85 -2.20
N ALA A 28 -6.18 16.81 -2.81
CA ALA A 28 -4.72 16.90 -2.72
C ALA A 28 -4.25 17.22 -1.30
N ASP A 29 -4.94 18.13 -0.61
CA ASP A 29 -4.63 18.54 0.75
C ASP A 29 -4.77 17.38 1.74
N LEU A 30 -5.77 16.50 1.54
CA LEU A 30 -6.02 15.34 2.41
C LEU A 30 -4.77 14.44 2.57
N VAL A 31 -4.03 14.22 1.49
CA VAL A 31 -2.87 13.32 1.47
C VAL A 31 -1.54 14.06 1.32
N GLY A 32 -1.54 15.40 1.49
CA GLY A 32 -0.33 16.22 1.47
C GLY A 32 0.40 16.28 0.13
N ILE A 33 -0.32 16.22 -1.00
CA ILE A 33 0.26 16.33 -2.34
C ILE A 33 -0.11 17.66 -3.01
N ARG A 34 0.55 17.97 -4.13
CA ARG A 34 0.19 19.14 -4.94
C ARG A 34 -1.12 18.87 -5.72
N ARG A 35 -1.98 19.88 -5.88
CA ARG A 35 -3.20 19.80 -6.72
C ARG A 35 -2.92 19.26 -8.13
N GLN A 36 -1.84 19.72 -8.76
CA GLN A 36 -1.44 19.23 -10.08
C GLN A 36 -1.19 17.72 -10.09
N THR A 37 -0.58 17.18 -9.02
CA THR A 37 -0.33 15.74 -8.89
C THR A 37 -1.65 14.96 -8.82
N TYR A 38 -2.64 15.48 -8.09
CA TYR A 38 -3.98 14.90 -8.07
C TYR A 38 -4.65 14.93 -9.45
N GLU A 39 -4.53 16.03 -10.19
CA GLU A 39 -5.07 16.14 -11.54
C GLU A 39 -4.38 15.21 -12.55
N GLU A 40 -3.07 14.98 -12.40
CA GLU A 40 -2.33 13.96 -13.17
C GLU A 40 -2.83 12.54 -12.88
N TYR A 41 -3.28 12.27 -11.65
CA TYR A 41 -3.93 11.01 -11.30
C TYR A 41 -5.26 10.84 -12.02
N GLU A 42 -6.15 11.85 -11.97
CA GLU A 42 -7.43 11.80 -12.68
C GLU A 42 -7.27 11.65 -14.19
N LYS A 43 -6.25 12.30 -14.77
CA LYS A 43 -5.93 12.20 -16.20
C LYS A 43 -5.28 10.87 -16.57
N GLY A 44 -4.95 10.02 -15.60
CA GLY A 44 -4.25 8.75 -15.81
C GLY A 44 -2.77 8.90 -16.25
N ILE A 45 -2.22 10.11 -16.18
CA ILE A 45 -0.81 10.41 -16.51
C ILE A 45 0.11 9.80 -15.45
N ARG A 46 -0.32 9.84 -14.18
CA ARG A 46 0.43 9.33 -13.04
C ARG A 46 -0.39 8.25 -12.32
N LYS A 47 0.29 7.26 -11.73
CA LYS A 47 -0.32 6.27 -10.85
C LYS A 47 -0.32 6.76 -9.40
N PHE A 48 -1.40 6.50 -8.67
CA PHE A 48 -1.53 6.74 -7.23
C PHE A 48 -1.36 5.46 -6.42
N SER A 49 -1.02 5.58 -5.14
CA SER A 49 -0.96 4.44 -4.22
C SER A 49 -2.36 3.99 -3.81
N PHE A 50 -2.48 2.73 -3.41
CA PHE A 50 -3.75 2.22 -2.87
C PHE A 50 -4.12 2.89 -1.54
N GLU A 51 -3.13 3.23 -0.71
CA GLU A 51 -3.32 3.96 0.55
C GLU A 51 -4.02 5.30 0.32
N TYR A 52 -3.57 6.10 -0.65
CA TYR A 52 -4.23 7.37 -0.96
C TYR A 52 -5.67 7.17 -1.45
N PHE A 53 -5.91 6.10 -2.19
CA PHE A 53 -7.26 5.76 -2.65
C PHE A 53 -8.20 5.44 -1.48
N LEU A 54 -7.73 4.73 -0.45
CA LEU A 54 -8.53 4.45 0.74
C LEU A 54 -8.84 5.72 1.54
N GLU A 55 -7.85 6.62 1.70
CA GLU A 55 -8.04 7.92 2.36
C GLU A 55 -9.11 8.76 1.63
N TRP A 56 -9.00 8.91 0.31
CA TRP A 56 -9.99 9.62 -0.49
C TRP A 56 -11.36 8.95 -0.45
N SER A 57 -11.41 7.62 -0.47
CA SER A 57 -12.67 6.87 -0.38
C SER A 57 -13.39 7.19 0.92
N THR A 58 -12.68 7.12 2.03
CA THR A 58 -13.20 7.45 3.37
C THR A 58 -13.66 8.91 3.43
N TYR A 59 -12.84 9.84 2.94
CA TYR A 59 -13.17 11.27 2.90
C TYR A 59 -14.38 11.61 2.02
N CYS A 60 -14.62 10.83 0.96
CA CYS A 60 -15.77 10.93 0.08
C CYS A 60 -16.99 10.14 0.58
N GLY A 61 -16.94 9.55 1.78
CA GLY A 61 -18.07 8.88 2.41
C GLY A 61 -18.31 7.43 1.99
N MET A 62 -17.33 6.78 1.35
CA MET A 62 -17.39 5.34 1.13
C MET A 62 -17.01 4.58 2.39
N ASP A 63 -17.75 3.50 2.66
CA ASP A 63 -17.39 2.54 3.70
C ASP A 63 -16.26 1.61 3.20
N VAL A 64 -15.06 1.80 3.74
CA VAL A 64 -13.88 0.97 3.47
C VAL A 64 -13.61 -0.04 4.59
N ASN A 65 -14.41 -0.03 5.67
CA ASN A 65 -14.20 -0.88 6.85
C ASN A 65 -14.10 -2.37 6.51
N PRO A 66 -14.93 -2.95 5.60
CA PRO A 66 -14.82 -4.37 5.29
C PRO A 66 -13.43 -4.79 4.79
N ILE A 67 -12.72 -3.89 4.10
CA ILE A 67 -11.37 -4.15 3.61
C ILE A 67 -10.35 -3.95 4.75
N THR A 68 -10.46 -2.86 5.50
CA THR A 68 -9.49 -2.56 6.58
C THR A 68 -9.60 -3.54 7.74
N ASP A 69 -10.82 -3.91 8.14
CA ASP A 69 -11.10 -4.86 9.20
C ASP A 69 -10.52 -6.23 8.87
N TYR A 70 -10.67 -6.67 7.62
CA TYR A 70 -10.05 -7.93 7.15
C TYR A 70 -8.52 -7.92 7.36
N PHE A 71 -7.84 -6.82 7.04
CA PHE A 71 -6.40 -6.71 7.28
C PHE A 71 -6.04 -6.62 8.76
N MET A 72 -6.86 -5.95 9.58
CA MET A 72 -6.67 -5.92 11.03
C MET A 72 -6.80 -7.32 11.65
N ASP A 73 -7.85 -8.04 11.26
CA ASP A 73 -8.11 -9.43 11.65
C ASP A 73 -6.93 -10.36 11.34
N LEU A 74 -6.33 -10.20 10.15
CA LEU A 74 -5.16 -10.97 9.75
C LEU A 74 -3.96 -10.69 10.65
N ARG A 75 -3.73 -9.42 11.04
CA ARG A 75 -2.64 -9.04 11.97
C ARG A 75 -2.86 -9.63 13.36
N THR A 76 -4.11 -9.74 13.82
CA THR A 76 -4.41 -10.37 15.11
C THR A 76 -4.19 -11.89 15.07
N LYS A 77 -4.54 -12.54 13.95
CA LYS A 77 -4.42 -14.01 13.79
C LYS A 77 -2.98 -14.47 13.55
N MET A 78 -2.13 -13.62 12.99
CA MET A 78 -0.73 -13.92 12.69
C MET A 78 0.18 -13.15 13.64
N GLN A 79 0.81 -13.82 14.60
CA GLN A 79 1.86 -13.17 15.40
C GLN A 79 3.04 -12.81 14.48
N ASP A 80 3.45 -11.53 14.49
CA ASP A 80 4.54 -10.99 13.65
C ASP A 80 5.85 -11.80 13.77
N VAL A 81 6.07 -12.44 14.92
CA VAL A 81 7.21 -13.34 15.20
C VAL A 81 7.30 -14.53 14.25
N LYS A 82 6.22 -14.88 13.53
CA LYS A 82 6.20 -15.96 12.52
C LYS A 82 6.33 -15.47 11.07
N LEU A 83 6.31 -14.16 10.82
CA LEU A 83 6.46 -13.59 9.48
C LEU A 83 7.92 -13.59 9.01
N TRP A 84 8.85 -13.47 9.96
CA TRP A 84 10.27 -13.55 9.71
C TRP A 84 10.75 -14.96 10.05
N ARG A 85 11.28 -15.71 9.07
CA ARG A 85 12.27 -16.72 9.42
C ARG A 85 13.51 -15.95 9.86
N GLU A 86 14.07 -16.29 11.02
CA GLU A 86 15.46 -15.92 11.28
C GLU A 86 16.26 -16.32 10.03
N SER A 87 16.94 -15.35 9.40
CA SER A 87 17.88 -15.65 8.33
C SER A 87 18.78 -16.77 8.83
N PRO A 88 18.98 -17.87 8.07
CA PRO A 88 19.90 -18.91 8.49
C PRO A 88 21.20 -18.21 8.86
N SER A 89 21.60 -18.31 10.12
CA SER A 89 22.82 -17.67 10.64
C SER A 89 23.93 -17.84 9.61
N PRO A 90 24.68 -16.79 9.24
CA PRO A 90 25.75 -16.92 8.25
C PRO A 90 26.63 -18.08 8.69
N ALA A 91 26.80 -19.05 7.78
CA ALA A 91 27.49 -20.29 8.05
C ALA A 91 28.79 -20.03 8.82
N LYS A 92 28.97 -20.67 9.99
CA LYS A 92 30.20 -20.59 10.77
C LYS A 92 31.38 -20.79 9.81
N LYS A 93 32.21 -19.75 9.60
CA LYS A 93 33.48 -19.89 8.88
C LYS A 93 34.24 -21.05 9.54
N ARG A 94 34.43 -22.16 8.81
CA ARG A 94 35.36 -23.22 9.22
C ARG A 94 36.70 -22.53 9.48
N LYS A 95 37.18 -22.57 10.73
CA LYS A 95 38.54 -22.15 11.07
C LYS A 95 39.48 -23.00 10.22
N SER A 96 40.17 -22.37 9.27
CA SER A 96 41.33 -22.99 8.61
C SER A 96 42.37 -23.26 9.69
N GLN A 97 42.57 -24.53 10.05
CA GLN A 97 43.77 -24.93 10.77
C GLN A 97 44.96 -24.68 9.84
N LYS A 98 45.72 -23.62 10.11
CA LYS A 98 47.04 -23.40 9.52
C LYS A 98 48.03 -24.24 10.32
N GLY A 99 48.78 -25.09 9.63
CA GLY A 99 49.65 -26.10 10.21
C GLY A 99 50.74 -25.56 11.13
N GLN A 100 51.16 -26.41 12.06
CA GLN A 100 52.50 -26.37 12.64
C GLN A 100 53.40 -27.21 11.73
N GLU A 101 54.41 -26.57 11.17
CA GLU A 101 55.59 -27.21 10.58
C GLU A 101 56.47 -27.73 11.73
N ASP A 102 56.91 -28.99 11.61
CA ASP A 102 58.12 -29.51 12.25
C ASP A 102 59.18 -29.71 11.14
#